data_AF-A0A6L8ET88-F1
#
_entry.id   AF-A0A6L8ET88-F1
#
_cell.length_a   1.000
_cell.length_b   1.000
_cell.length_c   1.000
_cell.angle_alpha   90.00
_cell.angle_beta   90.00
_cell.angle_gamma   90.00
#
_symmetry.space_group_name_H-M   'P 1'
#
loop_
_entity.id
_entity.type
_entity.pdbx_description
1 polymer ?
#
loop_
_entity_poly.entity_id
_entity_poly.type
_entity_poly.pdbx_seq_one_letter_code
_entity_poly.pdbx_strand_id
1 'polypeptide(L)'
;MFQIRYLTNLNKSQVQTYLQLYCHRKFRPLSKPRLCYNDNLLERSIPMAKRRRFTPEFKAEVVLEALLGESSQAELGFRRHNLSQDQLSKWKQQAVENFTSLFTSTDKPTTESTERIAQLEQLVGRLTLALEIQKKALTLLD
;
A
#
# COMPACT_ATOMS: atom_id res chain seq x y z
N MET A 1 3.02 21.73 -73.95
CA MET A 1 3.36 20.92 -72.76
C MET A 1 4.04 21.82 -71.76
N PHE A 2 3.42 21.95 -70.58
CA PHE A 2 3.71 22.94 -69.55
C PHE A 2 5.13 22.80 -68.99
N GLN A 3 6.02 23.74 -69.33
CA GLN A 3 7.28 23.92 -68.65
C GLN A 3 7.39 25.35 -68.10
N ILE A 4 7.36 25.40 -66.76
CA ILE A 4 8.17 26.26 -65.90
C ILE A 4 7.97 27.77 -66.08
N ARG A 5 6.95 28.30 -65.40
CA ARG A 5 6.90 29.70 -64.97
C ARG A 5 6.70 29.75 -63.47
N TYR A 6 7.80 29.60 -62.73
CA TYR A 6 7.85 29.96 -61.32
C TYR A 6 9.07 30.85 -61.10
N LEU A 7 8.86 31.88 -60.28
CA LEU A 7 9.84 32.74 -59.63
C LEU A 7 10.26 33.99 -60.40
N THR A 8 9.38 34.99 -60.40
CA THR A 8 9.84 36.39 -60.33
C THR A 8 9.10 37.10 -59.19
N ASN A 9 9.89 37.60 -58.25
CA ASN A 9 9.55 38.63 -57.26
C ASN A 9 8.71 38.22 -56.06
N LEU A 10 9.34 37.53 -55.09
CA LEU A 10 9.02 37.76 -53.67
C LEU A 10 10.18 38.51 -53.01
N ASN A 11 9.90 39.74 -52.57
CA ASN A 11 10.78 40.57 -51.77
C ASN A 11 11.17 39.86 -50.47
N LYS A 12 12.45 39.99 -50.05
CA LYS A 12 13.01 39.39 -48.83
C LYS A 12 12.19 39.68 -47.56
N SER A 13 11.42 40.77 -47.53
CA SER A 13 10.54 41.14 -46.42
C SER A 13 9.26 40.27 -46.28
N GLN A 14 8.88 39.48 -47.27
CA GLN A 14 7.69 38.61 -47.21
C GLN A 14 7.99 37.14 -46.85
N VAL A 15 9.25 36.71 -46.98
CA VAL A 15 9.69 35.38 -46.50
C VAL A 15 9.85 35.40 -44.97
N GLN A 16 10.12 36.57 -44.38
CA GLN A 16 10.26 36.77 -42.94
C GLN A 16 8.92 36.59 -42.18
N THR A 17 7.80 37.01 -42.76
CA THR A 17 6.46 36.86 -42.16
C THR A 17 5.95 35.42 -42.24
N TYR A 18 6.30 34.67 -43.29
CA TYR A 18 5.86 33.28 -43.43
C TYR A 18 6.57 32.29 -42.50
N LEU A 19 7.78 32.63 -42.03
CA LEU A 19 8.49 31.85 -40.98
C LEU A 19 8.12 32.25 -39.54
N GLN A 20 7.47 33.40 -39.31
CA GLN A 20 6.98 33.80 -37.98
C GLN A 20 5.63 33.17 -37.58
N LEU A 21 4.85 32.62 -38.51
CA LEU A 21 3.55 31.98 -38.21
C LEU A 21 3.61 30.45 -38.07
N TYR A 22 4.77 29.81 -38.27
CA TYR A 22 4.91 28.34 -38.22
C TYR A 22 5.83 27.80 -37.12
N CYS A 23 6.05 28.57 -36.04
CA CYS A 23 6.79 28.14 -34.85
C CYS A 23 6.03 28.41 -33.53
N HIS A 24 4.74 28.10 -33.46
CA HIS A 24 3.96 28.01 -32.19
C HIS A 24 3.82 26.56 -31.70
N ARG A 25 4.95 25.84 -31.66
CA ARG A 25 5.09 24.55 -30.99
C ARG A 25 5.50 24.86 -29.55
N LYS A 26 4.60 24.63 -28.58
CA LYS A 26 4.82 24.82 -27.13
C LYS A 26 6.20 24.31 -26.68
N PHE A 27 7.20 25.18 -26.66
CA PHE A 27 8.43 24.96 -25.91
C PHE A 27 8.07 25.12 -24.44
N ARG A 28 8.20 24.03 -23.67
CA ARG A 28 8.12 24.01 -22.22
C ARG A 28 9.52 24.36 -21.70
N PRO A 29 9.80 25.59 -21.25
CA PRO A 29 11.11 25.88 -20.66
C PRO A 29 11.24 25.13 -19.33
N LEU A 30 12.13 24.13 -19.31
CA LEU A 30 12.66 23.50 -18.11
C LEU A 30 13.73 24.41 -17.51
N SER A 31 13.30 25.42 -16.77
CA SER A 31 14.11 26.09 -15.74
C SER A 31 13.24 27.09 -15.00
N LYS A 32 12.61 26.65 -13.89
CA LYS A 32 12.09 27.59 -12.89
C LYS A 32 13.30 28.29 -12.25
N PRO A 33 13.34 29.62 -12.17
CA PRO A 33 14.37 30.31 -11.41
C PRO A 33 14.30 29.84 -9.95
N ARG A 34 15.46 29.57 -9.34
CA ARG A 34 15.58 29.42 -7.89
C ARG A 34 15.17 30.74 -7.25
N LEU A 35 13.90 30.86 -6.89
CA LEU A 35 13.50 31.83 -5.89
C LEU A 35 13.88 31.24 -4.55
N CYS A 36 15.01 31.71 -4.04
CA CYS A 36 15.26 31.76 -2.61
C CYS A 36 14.12 32.56 -1.97
N TYR A 37 13.28 31.88 -1.19
CA TYR A 37 12.32 32.54 -0.33
C TYR A 37 12.62 32.10 1.11
N ASN A 38 13.40 32.92 1.81
CA ASN A 38 13.32 32.95 3.25
C ASN A 38 12.12 33.83 3.57
N ASP A 39 11.01 33.23 3.98
CA ASP A 39 10.09 33.86 4.91
C ASP A 39 9.37 32.78 5.71
N ASN A 40 9.37 33.00 7.02
CA ASN A 40 8.76 32.20 8.05
C ASN A 40 7.24 32.16 7.88
N LEU A 41 6.76 31.28 6.99
CA LEU A 41 5.35 30.88 6.95
C LEU A 41 5.14 29.80 8.00
N LEU A 42 4.85 30.28 9.20
CA LEU A 42 4.26 29.58 10.34
C LEU A 42 3.63 28.23 9.94
N GLU A 43 4.20 27.18 10.53
CA GLU A 43 3.83 25.77 10.47
C GLU A 43 2.31 25.58 10.40
N ARG A 44 1.77 25.58 9.18
CA ARG A 44 0.62 24.76 8.88
C ARG A 44 1.17 23.34 8.90
N SER A 45 1.20 22.74 10.08
CA SER A 45 1.23 21.28 10.19
C SER A 45 0.10 20.81 9.28
N ILE A 46 0.44 20.37 8.07
CA ILE A 46 -0.53 19.70 7.20
C ILE A 46 -0.98 18.54 8.08
N PRO A 47 -2.23 18.52 8.58
CA PRO A 47 -2.65 17.46 9.47
C PRO A 47 -2.41 16.19 8.68
N MET A 48 -1.48 15.35 9.15
CA MET A 48 -1.18 14.09 8.48
C MET A 48 -2.50 13.36 8.36
N ALA A 49 -3.06 13.34 7.15
CA ALA A 49 -4.38 12.81 6.93
C ALA A 49 -4.38 11.40 7.51
N LYS A 50 -5.24 11.18 8.51
CA LYS A 50 -5.31 9.91 9.23
C LYS A 50 -5.47 8.82 8.18
N ARG A 51 -4.41 8.03 7.98
CA ARG A 51 -4.41 7.00 6.93
C ARG A 51 -5.61 6.09 7.17
N ARG A 52 -6.45 5.91 6.15
CA ARG A 52 -7.58 4.98 6.22
C ARG A 52 -7.04 3.60 6.61
N ARG A 53 -7.57 3.04 7.70
CA ARG A 53 -7.25 1.68 8.15
C ARG A 53 -8.38 0.77 7.69
N PHE A 54 -8.01 -0.37 7.13
CA PHE A 54 -8.94 -1.41 6.72
C PHE A 54 -8.76 -2.60 7.64
N THR A 55 -9.87 -3.19 8.07
CA THR A 55 -9.87 -4.41 8.88
C THR A 55 -9.35 -5.58 8.03
N PRO A 56 -8.71 -6.59 8.64
CA PRO A 56 -8.19 -7.74 7.90
C PRO A 56 -9.30 -8.53 7.20
N GLU A 57 -10.49 -8.63 7.79
CA GLU A 57 -11.66 -9.31 7.22
C GLU A 57 -12.09 -8.63 5.92
N PHE A 58 -12.17 -7.29 5.94
CA PHE A 58 -12.53 -6.51 4.76
C PHE A 58 -11.52 -6.67 3.62
N LYS A 59 -10.22 -6.72 3.94
CA LYS A 59 -9.19 -6.97 2.92
C LYS A 59 -9.33 -8.36 2.31
N ALA A 60 -9.66 -9.37 3.11
CA ALA A 60 -9.82 -10.74 2.65
C ALA A 60 -11.02 -10.87 1.69
N GLU A 61 -12.16 -10.30 2.05
CA GLU A 61 -13.38 -10.29 1.22
C GLU A 61 -13.13 -9.63 -0.14
N VAL A 62 -12.55 -8.43 -0.14
CA VAL A 62 -12.24 -7.69 -1.38
C VAL A 62 -11.24 -8.42 -2.26
N VAL A 63 -10.23 -9.08 -1.67
CA VAL A 63 -9.26 -9.87 -2.44
C VAL A 63 -9.90 -11.14 -3.00
N LEU A 64 -10.78 -11.80 -2.25
CA LEU A 64 -11.51 -12.98 -2.70
C LEU A 64 -12.36 -12.66 -3.92
N GLU A 65 -13.17 -11.60 -3.86
CA GLU A 65 -14.00 -11.14 -4.99
C GLU A 65 -13.11 -10.82 -6.23
N ALA A 66 -11.95 -10.21 -5.99
CA ALA A 66 -10.96 -9.90 -7.03
C ALA A 66 -10.17 -11.11 -7.58
N LEU A 67 -10.23 -12.27 -6.92
CA LEU A 67 -9.64 -13.54 -7.37
C LEU A 67 -10.67 -14.42 -8.07
N LEU A 68 -11.92 -14.42 -7.60
CA LEU A 68 -13.04 -15.13 -8.21
C LEU A 68 -13.44 -14.54 -9.58
N GLY A 69 -13.03 -13.29 -9.87
CA GLY A 69 -13.27 -12.65 -11.15
C GLY A 69 -14.70 -12.14 -11.34
N GLU A 70 -15.48 -12.10 -10.26
CA GLU A 70 -16.88 -11.64 -10.26
C GLU A 70 -17.01 -10.13 -10.52
N SER A 71 -15.91 -9.39 -10.48
CA SER A 71 -15.86 -7.97 -10.82
C SER A 71 -14.47 -7.53 -11.28
N SER A 72 -14.42 -6.62 -12.26
CA SER A 72 -13.15 -6.05 -12.73
C SER A 72 -12.47 -5.25 -11.63
N GLN A 73 -11.13 -5.28 -11.55
CA GLN A 73 -10.33 -4.54 -10.56
C GLN A 73 -10.68 -3.04 -10.53
N ALA A 74 -11.06 -2.47 -11.68
CA ALA A 74 -11.49 -1.09 -11.81
C ALA A 74 -12.87 -0.83 -11.17
N GLU A 75 -13.77 -1.83 -11.22
CA GLU A 75 -15.12 -1.76 -10.68
C GLU A 75 -15.14 -1.95 -9.16
N LEU A 76 -14.37 -2.92 -8.64
CA LEU A 76 -14.20 -3.15 -7.20
C LEU A 76 -13.49 -1.97 -6.53
N GLY A 77 -12.40 -1.51 -7.13
CA GLY A 77 -11.60 -0.42 -6.60
C GLY A 77 -12.36 0.90 -6.57
N PHE A 78 -12.71 1.43 -7.73
CA PHE A 78 -13.20 2.80 -7.82
C PHE A 78 -14.69 2.94 -7.47
N ARG A 79 -15.54 1.97 -7.82
CA ARG A 79 -17.01 2.14 -7.74
C ARG A 79 -17.64 1.61 -6.46
N ARG A 80 -17.19 0.47 -5.96
CA ARG A 80 -17.79 -0.17 -4.78
C ARG A 80 -17.14 0.25 -3.47
N HIS A 81 -15.81 0.28 -3.41
CA HIS A 81 -15.08 0.42 -2.14
C HIS A 81 -14.22 1.67 -2.01
N ASN A 82 -14.17 2.55 -3.03
CA ASN A 82 -13.28 3.73 -3.07
C ASN A 82 -11.82 3.38 -2.72
N LEU A 83 -11.31 2.31 -3.34
CA LEU A 83 -9.95 1.82 -3.28
C LEU A 83 -9.21 2.14 -4.58
N SER A 84 -7.92 2.49 -4.46
CA SER A 84 -7.08 2.65 -5.65
C SER A 84 -6.70 1.28 -6.22
N GLN A 85 -6.56 1.18 -7.55
CA GLN A 85 -6.11 -0.05 -8.23
C GLN A 85 -4.76 -0.56 -7.70
N ASP A 86 -3.86 0.36 -7.33
CA ASP A 86 -2.57 0.03 -6.73
C ASP A 86 -2.71 -0.63 -5.34
N GLN A 87 -3.69 -0.19 -4.54
CA GLN A 87 -3.95 -0.78 -3.22
C GLN A 87 -4.47 -2.21 -3.35
N LEU A 88 -5.39 -2.45 -4.29
CA LEU A 88 -5.93 -3.78 -4.56
C LEU A 88 -4.84 -4.73 -5.07
N SER A 89 -3.97 -4.25 -5.96
CA SER A 89 -2.85 -5.03 -6.48
C SER A 89 -1.89 -5.46 -5.37
N LYS A 90 -1.55 -4.55 -4.45
CA LYS A 90 -0.74 -4.84 -3.26
C LYS A 90 -1.39 -5.89 -2.36
N TRP A 91 -2.70 -5.77 -2.10
CA TRP A 91 -3.40 -6.76 -1.27
C TRP A 91 -3.49 -8.13 -1.92
N LYS A 92 -3.65 -8.21 -3.25
CA LYS A 92 -3.61 -9.48 -3.97
C LYS A 92 -2.26 -10.17 -3.83
N GLN A 93 -1.15 -9.44 -4.00
CA GLN A 93 0.20 -9.99 -3.81
C GLN A 93 0.40 -10.49 -2.37
N GLN A 94 0.04 -9.66 -1.39
CA GLN A 94 0.10 -10.03 0.02
C GLN A 94 -0.74 -11.28 0.33
N ALA A 95 -1.94 -11.39 -0.24
CA ALA A 95 -2.78 -12.57 -0.04
C ALA A 95 -2.16 -13.83 -0.62
N VAL A 96 -1.60 -13.77 -1.83
CA VAL A 96 -0.93 -14.93 -2.46
C VAL A 96 0.29 -15.39 -1.66
N GLU A 97 1.11 -14.45 -1.18
CA GLU A 97 2.25 -14.75 -0.30
C GLU A 97 1.78 -15.40 1.00
N ASN A 98 0.75 -14.83 1.64
CA ASN A 98 0.21 -15.36 2.89
C ASN A 98 -0.61 -16.65 2.71
N PHE A 99 -1.17 -16.94 1.52
CA PHE A 99 -1.90 -18.20 1.31
C PHE A 99 -0.98 -19.40 1.53
N THR A 100 0.28 -19.29 1.10
CA THR A 100 1.27 -20.34 1.36
C THR A 100 1.54 -20.54 2.85
N SER A 101 1.48 -19.48 3.67
CA SER A 101 1.66 -19.57 5.11
C SER A 101 0.48 -20.24 5.83
N LEU A 102 -0.75 -20.07 5.29
CA LEU A 102 -1.95 -20.74 5.81
C LEU A 102 -1.90 -22.26 5.62
N PHE A 103 -1.36 -22.74 4.50
CA PHE A 103 -1.23 -24.20 4.26
C PHE A 103 0.03 -24.82 4.89
N THR A 104 0.97 -24.01 5.38
CA THR A 104 2.20 -24.48 6.04
C THR A 104 2.17 -24.39 7.56
N SER A 105 1.16 -23.72 8.13
CA SER A 105 1.03 -23.52 9.58
C SER A 105 -0.09 -24.37 10.16
N THR A 106 0.20 -25.66 10.33
CA THR A 106 -0.46 -26.44 11.38
C THR A 106 0.40 -26.30 12.63
N ASP A 107 -0.10 -25.55 13.61
CA ASP A 107 0.33 -25.60 15.02
C ASP A 107 1.81 -25.35 15.33
N LYS A 108 2.38 -24.23 14.86
CA LYS A 108 3.57 -23.70 15.54
C LYS A 108 3.09 -22.83 16.71
N PRO A 109 3.20 -23.29 17.97
CA PRO A 109 2.90 -22.43 19.10
C PRO A 109 3.83 -21.21 19.00
N THR A 110 3.25 -20.01 19.08
CA THR A 110 4.04 -18.79 19.16
C THR A 110 4.97 -18.88 20.37
N THR A 111 6.14 -18.25 20.32
CA THR A 111 7.10 -18.26 21.44
C THR A 111 6.43 -17.87 22.75
N GLU A 112 5.57 -16.85 22.73
CA GLU A 112 4.75 -16.42 23.86
C GLU A 112 3.80 -17.52 24.37
N SER A 113 3.17 -18.29 23.47
CA SER A 113 2.33 -19.44 23.86
C SER A 113 3.15 -20.53 24.53
N THR A 114 4.35 -20.84 24.01
CA THR A 114 5.23 -21.86 24.61
C THR A 114 5.72 -21.47 25.99
N GLU A 115 6.10 -20.20 26.18
CA GLU A 115 6.52 -19.68 27.48
C GLU A 115 5.37 -19.73 28.49
N ARG A 116 4.16 -19.36 28.06
CA ARG A 116 2.98 -19.41 28.92
C ARG A 116 2.63 -20.84 29.33
N ILE A 117 2.73 -21.80 28.41
CA ILE A 117 2.50 -23.22 28.69
C ILE A 117 3.52 -23.72 29.73
N ALA A 118 4.81 -23.44 29.54
CA ALA A 118 5.86 -23.86 30.48
C ALA A 118 5.65 -23.28 31.90
N GLN A 119 5.23 -22.01 32.00
CA GLN A 119 4.89 -21.39 33.29
C GLN A 119 3.71 -22.11 33.96
N LEU A 120 2.67 -22.44 33.20
CA LEU A 120 1.49 -23.13 33.72
C LEU A 120 1.84 -24.54 34.17
N GLU A 121 2.61 -25.29 33.41
CA GLU A 121 3.10 -26.63 33.78
C GLU A 121 3.90 -26.60 35.08
N GLN A 122 4.78 -25.60 35.26
CA GLN A 122 5.53 -25.44 36.51
C GLN A 122 4.61 -25.16 37.71
N LEU A 123 3.62 -24.29 37.56
CA LEU A 123 2.67 -23.97 38.63
C LEU A 123 1.82 -25.19 39.00
N VAL A 124 1.36 -25.96 38.01
CA VAL A 124 0.63 -27.22 38.24
C VAL A 124 1.48 -28.21 39.02
N GLY A 125 2.77 -28.36 38.69
CA GLY A 125 3.68 -29.22 39.44
C GLY A 125 3.82 -28.80 40.91
N ARG A 126 4.01 -27.50 41.17
CA ARG A 126 4.13 -26.97 42.55
C ARG A 126 2.85 -27.20 43.36
N LEU A 127 1.68 -26.94 42.77
CA LEU A 127 0.40 -27.13 43.44
C LEU A 127 0.13 -28.60 43.73
N THR A 128 0.45 -29.49 42.80
CA THR A 128 0.31 -30.95 43.00
C THR A 128 1.14 -31.43 44.19
N LEU A 129 2.42 -31.01 44.27
CA LEU A 129 3.28 -31.36 45.40
C LEU A 129 2.76 -30.81 46.73
N ALA A 130 2.28 -29.56 46.76
CA ALA A 130 1.70 -28.98 47.96
C ALA A 130 0.49 -29.78 48.45
N LEU A 131 -0.39 -30.19 47.53
CA LEU A 131 -1.55 -31.03 47.85
C LEU A 131 -1.15 -32.42 48.35
N GLU A 132 -0.13 -33.05 47.76
CA GLU A 132 0.37 -34.34 48.23
C GLU A 132 0.95 -34.27 49.65
N ILE A 133 1.73 -33.22 49.95
CA ILE A 133 2.27 -32.97 51.28
C ILE A 133 1.11 -32.76 52.27
N GLN A 134 0.12 -31.95 51.90
CA GLN A 134 -1.02 -31.67 52.76
C GLN A 134 -1.83 -32.93 53.06
N LYS A 135 -2.08 -33.78 52.06
CA LYS A 135 -2.75 -35.07 52.24
C LYS A 135 -1.97 -35.99 53.18
N LYS A 136 -0.65 -36.10 52.99
CA LYS A 136 0.21 -36.91 53.87
C LYS A 136 0.22 -36.40 55.31
N ALA A 137 0.23 -35.08 55.50
CA ALA A 137 0.18 -34.49 56.84
C ALA A 137 -1.13 -34.83 57.57
N LEU A 138 -2.27 -34.78 56.87
CA LEU A 138 -3.57 -35.18 57.43
C LEU A 138 -3.56 -36.66 57.86
N THR A 139 -3.06 -37.56 57.01
CA THR A 139 -3.01 -39.01 57.34
C THR A 139 -2.08 -39.36 58.51
N LEU A 140 -1.17 -38.47 58.89
CA LEU A 140 -0.26 -38.65 60.03
C LEU A 140 -0.82 -38.07 61.33
N LEU A 141 -1.85 -37.23 61.22
CA LEU A 141 -2.53 -36.60 62.36
C LEU A 141 -3.77 -37.38 62.80
N ASP A 142 -4.30 -38.25 61.94
CA ASP A 142 -5.33 -39.25 62.24
C ASP A 142 -4.73 -40.52 62.88
#